data_AF-A0A963QBL6-F1
#
_entry.id   AF-A0A963QBL6-F1
#
_cell.length_a   1.000
_cell.length_b   1.000
_cell.length_c   1.000
_cell.angle_alpha   90.00
_cell.angle_beta   90.00
_cell.angle_gamma   90.00
#
_symmetry.space_group_name_H-M   'P 1'
#
loop_
_entity.id
_entity.type
_entity.pdbx_description
1 polymer ?
#
loop_
_entity_poly.entity_id
_entity_poly.type
_entity_poly.pdbx_seq_one_letter_code
_entity_poly.pdbx_strand_id
1 'polypeptide(L)'
;AAMATVFEPRETFEWRGLGSIAHSGVRLREDFAAFDAERIFTVPHQRVADPGDCQCAEVLKGLIRPPQCRLFGTACTPQTPLGALMVSSEGACAAHYRYARHAAPAAASTQVPA
;
A
#
# COMPACT_ATOMS: atom_id res chain seq x y z
N ALA A 1 13.45 -11.88 19.82
CA ALA A 1 12.84 -12.82 20.78
C ALA A 1 11.31 -12.79 20.68
N ALA A 2 10.63 -11.73 21.13
CA ALA A 2 9.15 -11.69 21.19
C ALA A 2 8.43 -11.94 19.85
N MET A 3 8.89 -11.34 18.74
CA MET A 3 8.23 -11.49 17.43
C MET A 3 8.16 -12.95 16.96
N ALA A 4 9.25 -13.69 17.09
CA ALA A 4 9.30 -15.11 16.69
C ALA A 4 8.53 -16.02 17.66
N THR A 5 8.40 -15.62 18.93
CA THR A 5 7.61 -16.33 19.95
C THR A 5 6.12 -16.22 19.68
N VAL A 6 5.63 -15.05 19.28
CA VAL A 6 4.18 -14.79 19.15
C VAL A 6 3.66 -15.08 17.75
N PHE A 7 4.47 -14.84 16.72
CA PHE A 7 4.04 -14.89 15.32
C PHE A 7 4.77 -15.99 14.53
N GLU A 8 4.09 -16.47 13.49
CA GLU A 8 4.67 -17.34 12.47
C GLU A 8 4.34 -16.84 11.05
N PRO A 9 5.22 -17.07 10.06
CA PRO A 9 4.94 -16.68 8.67
C PRO A 9 3.71 -17.39 8.11
N ARG A 10 2.91 -16.66 7.31
CA ARG A 10 1.88 -17.26 6.46
C ARG A 10 2.52 -17.78 5.17
N GLU A 11 1.98 -18.85 4.59
CA GLU A 11 2.42 -19.35 3.29
C GLU A 11 2.30 -18.28 2.19
N THR A 12 1.19 -17.55 2.18
CA THR A 12 0.94 -16.44 1.25
C THR A 12 0.15 -15.33 1.93
N PHE A 13 0.39 -14.09 1.50
CA PHE A 13 -0.37 -12.93 1.97
C PHE A 13 -0.52 -11.89 0.86
N GLU A 14 -1.69 -11.24 0.80
CA GLU A 14 -1.98 -10.21 -0.18
C GLU A 14 -1.50 -8.85 0.30
N TRP A 15 -0.73 -8.18 -0.55
CA TRP A 15 -0.28 -6.82 -0.36
C TRP A 15 -1.01 -5.94 -1.37
N ARG A 16 -1.86 -5.04 -0.88
CA ARG A 16 -2.62 -4.10 -1.71
C ARG A 16 -1.69 -3.38 -2.70
N GLY A 17 -1.92 -3.57 -4.00
CA GLY A 17 -1.14 -2.97 -5.08
C GLY A 17 0.11 -3.77 -5.53
N LEU A 18 0.48 -4.82 -4.82
CA LEU A 18 1.55 -5.77 -5.18
C LEU A 18 1.04 -7.19 -5.45
N GLY A 19 -0.16 -7.53 -4.97
CA GLY A 19 -0.74 -8.86 -5.09
C GLY A 19 -0.27 -9.82 -4.00
N SER A 20 -0.44 -11.13 -4.22
CA SER A 20 -0.06 -12.15 -3.24
C SER A 20 1.43 -12.47 -3.30
N ILE A 21 2.09 -12.42 -2.14
CA ILE A 21 3.53 -12.67 -2.01
C ILE A 21 3.73 -13.78 -0.96
N ALA A 22 4.50 -14.81 -1.31
CA ALA A 22 4.78 -15.93 -0.42
C ALA A 22 5.58 -15.50 0.81
N HIS A 23 5.28 -16.07 1.98
CA HIS A 23 6.00 -15.83 3.24
C HIS A 23 6.17 -14.36 3.64
N SER A 24 5.25 -13.49 3.20
CA SER A 24 5.33 -12.03 3.38
C SER A 24 4.47 -11.49 4.51
N GLY A 25 3.47 -12.24 4.95
CA GLY A 25 2.62 -11.91 6.09
C GLY A 25 2.87 -12.82 7.28
N VAL A 26 2.34 -12.46 8.44
CA VAL A 26 2.40 -13.27 9.67
C VAL A 26 1.01 -13.56 10.21
N ARG A 27 0.91 -14.61 11.03
CA ARG A 27 -0.27 -14.91 11.85
C ARG A 27 0.15 -15.20 13.29
N LEU A 28 -0.79 -15.14 14.22
CA LEU A 28 -0.54 -15.57 15.58
C LEU A 28 -0.32 -17.08 15.62
N ARG A 29 0.59 -17.53 16.48
CA ARG A 29 0.77 -18.96 16.77
C ARG A 29 -0.41 -19.51 17.57
N GLU A 30 -0.58 -20.83 17.54
CA GLU A 30 -1.68 -21.53 18.23
C GLU A 30 -1.75 -21.20 19.73
N ASP A 31 -0.61 -21.12 20.41
CA ASP A 31 -0.52 -20.75 21.84
C ASP A 31 -1.14 -19.38 22.16
N PHE A 32 -1.29 -18.52 21.14
CA PHE A 32 -1.90 -17.19 21.23
C PHE A 32 -3.24 -17.09 20.50
N ALA A 33 -3.86 -18.22 20.10
CA ALA A 33 -5.12 -18.26 19.36
C ALA A 33 -6.29 -17.57 20.09
N ALA A 34 -6.25 -17.52 21.42
CA ALA A 34 -7.23 -16.80 22.23
C ALA A 34 -7.26 -15.28 21.99
N PHE A 35 -6.25 -14.72 21.30
CA PHE A 35 -6.15 -13.31 20.93
C PHE A 35 -6.32 -13.07 19.42
N ASP A 36 -6.55 -14.11 18.63
CA ASP A 36 -6.65 -14.01 17.17
C ASP A 36 -8.06 -13.59 16.73
N ALA A 37 -8.18 -12.35 16.27
CA ALA A 37 -9.45 -11.81 15.77
C ALA A 37 -10.01 -12.61 14.58
N GLU A 38 -9.17 -13.22 13.74
CA GLU A 38 -9.62 -14.08 12.63
C GLU A 38 -10.30 -15.37 13.12
N ARG A 39 -10.02 -15.80 14.36
CA ARG A 39 -10.64 -16.98 14.99
C ARG A 39 -11.82 -16.61 15.88
N ILE A 40 -11.74 -15.47 16.56
CA ILE A 40 -12.79 -15.00 17.48
C ILE A 40 -14.00 -14.49 16.72
N PHE A 41 -13.80 -13.84 15.56
CA PHE A 41 -14.86 -13.18 14.80
C PHE A 41 -14.99 -13.77 13.39
N THR A 42 -16.20 -14.22 13.05
CA THR A 42 -16.54 -14.58 11.67
C THR A 42 -16.91 -13.33 10.88
N VAL A 43 -15.96 -12.82 10.09
CA VAL A 43 -16.19 -11.66 9.20
C VAL A 43 -16.19 -12.13 7.75
N PRO A 44 -17.20 -11.76 6.94
CA PRO A 44 -17.18 -12.09 5.52
C PRO A 44 -15.99 -11.40 4.83
N HIS A 45 -15.22 -12.20 4.09
CA HIS A 45 -14.06 -11.68 3.37
C HIS A 45 -14.49 -10.86 2.15
N GLN A 46 -14.47 -9.54 2.25
CA GLN A 46 -14.79 -8.64 1.14
C GLN A 46 -13.51 -8.08 0.51
N ARG A 47 -13.32 -8.32 -0.79
CA ARG A 47 -12.28 -7.65 -1.57
C ARG A 47 -12.83 -6.34 -2.10
N VAL A 48 -12.22 -5.23 -1.71
CA VAL A 48 -12.51 -3.90 -2.26
C VAL A 48 -11.30 -3.45 -3.05
N ALA A 49 -11.47 -3.32 -4.35
CA ALA A 49 -10.43 -2.80 -5.22
C ALA A 49 -10.29 -1.28 -5.04
N ASP A 50 -9.10 -0.75 -5.35
CA ASP A 50 -8.92 0.68 -5.52
C ASP A 50 -9.80 1.19 -6.66
N PRO A 51 -10.18 2.48 -6.66
CA PRO A 51 -10.82 3.09 -7.82
C PRO A 51 -9.99 2.82 -9.09
N GLY A 52 -10.64 2.44 -10.19
CA GLY A 52 -9.94 1.96 -11.39
C GLY A 52 -8.95 2.94 -12.00
N ASP A 53 -9.16 4.24 -11.82
CA ASP A 53 -8.25 5.29 -12.30
C ASP A 53 -7.06 5.54 -11.36
N CYS A 54 -7.03 4.90 -10.19
CA CYS A 54 -5.98 5.08 -9.20
C CYS A 54 -4.71 4.31 -9.61
N GLN A 55 -3.59 5.02 -9.72
CA GLN A 55 -2.29 4.45 -10.09
C GLN A 55 -1.36 4.21 -8.87
N CYS A 56 -1.96 3.90 -7.71
CA CYS A 56 -1.20 3.69 -6.47
C CYS A 56 -0.25 2.50 -6.57
N ALA A 57 -0.64 1.43 -7.28
CA ALA A 57 0.20 0.26 -7.50
C ALA A 57 1.45 0.60 -8.31
N GLU A 58 1.34 1.41 -9.36
CA GLU A 58 2.47 1.86 -10.18
C GLU A 58 3.42 2.74 -9.38
N VAL A 59 2.89 3.65 -8.54
CA VAL A 59 3.71 4.47 -7.64
C VAL A 59 4.43 3.60 -6.61
N LEU A 60 3.72 2.63 -6.01
CA LEU A 60 4.29 1.73 -4.99
C LEU A 60 5.41 0.85 -5.56
N LYS A 61 5.25 0.38 -6.80
CA LYS A 61 6.28 -0.38 -7.53
C LYS A 61 7.42 0.49 -8.08
N GLY A 62 7.36 1.82 -7.91
CA GLY A 62 8.35 2.75 -8.44
C GLY A 62 8.34 2.91 -9.96
N LEU A 63 7.29 2.46 -10.64
CA LEU A 63 7.14 2.58 -12.10
C LEU A 63 6.84 4.03 -12.52
N ILE A 64 6.16 4.78 -11.65
CA ILE A 64 5.88 6.21 -11.82
C ILE A 64 6.07 6.95 -10.50
N ARG A 65 6.38 8.25 -10.57
CA ARG A 65 6.38 9.16 -9.41
C ARG A 65 4.97 9.72 -9.16
N PRO A 66 4.66 10.18 -7.94
CA PRO A 66 3.32 10.72 -7.64
C PRO A 66 2.82 11.78 -8.63
N PRO A 67 3.62 12.78 -9.09
CA PRO A 67 3.16 13.76 -10.09
C PRO A 67 2.84 13.18 -11.48
N GLN A 68 3.28 11.96 -11.77
CA GLN A 68 2.97 11.27 -13.03
C GLN A 68 1.63 10.50 -12.94
N CYS A 69 1.05 10.36 -11.75
CA CYS A 69 -0.30 9.82 -11.58
C CYS A 69 -1.34 10.86 -12.01
N ARG A 70 -2.29 10.45 -12.86
CA ARG A 70 -3.30 11.33 -13.45
C ARG A 70 -4.22 12.03 -12.43
N LEU A 71 -4.39 11.43 -11.25
CA LEU A 71 -5.26 11.94 -10.20
C LEU A 71 -4.49 12.77 -9.15
N PHE A 72 -3.17 12.75 -9.15
CA PHE A 72 -2.36 13.32 -8.06
C PHE A 72 -2.49 14.84 -8.00
N GLY A 73 -2.85 15.36 -6.82
CA GLY A 73 -2.96 16.80 -6.57
C GLY A 73 -4.18 17.47 -7.20
N THR A 74 -5.00 16.71 -7.95
CA THR A 74 -6.25 17.18 -8.54
C THR A 74 -7.43 16.50 -7.85
N ALA A 75 -7.89 15.37 -8.36
CA ALA A 75 -8.98 14.58 -7.77
C ALA A 75 -8.53 13.81 -6.50
N CYS A 76 -7.25 13.45 -6.41
CA CYS A 76 -6.65 12.80 -5.26
C CYS A 76 -5.79 13.80 -4.49
N THR A 77 -6.25 14.21 -3.32
CA THR A 77 -5.57 15.14 -2.40
C THR A 77 -5.64 14.62 -0.96
N PRO A 78 -4.91 15.19 0.01
CA PRO A 78 -5.07 14.79 1.41
C PRO A 78 -6.48 15.01 1.97
N GLN A 79 -7.24 15.98 1.44
CA GLN A 79 -8.63 16.24 1.86
C GLN A 79 -9.63 15.30 1.16
N THR A 80 -9.28 14.81 -0.03
CA THR A 80 -10.10 13.87 -0.80
C THR A 80 -9.20 12.74 -1.32
N PRO A 81 -8.77 11.82 -0.43
CA PRO A 81 -7.83 10.79 -0.82
C PRO A 81 -8.55 9.65 -1.56
N LEU A 82 -8.09 9.35 -2.77
CA LEU A 82 -8.66 8.27 -3.59
C LEU A 82 -7.91 6.95 -3.45
N GLY A 83 -6.66 6.97 -3.00
CA GLY A 83 -5.82 5.78 -2.88
C GLY A 83 -5.02 5.75 -1.59
N ALA A 84 -4.60 4.55 -1.17
CA ALA A 84 -3.95 4.32 0.13
C ALA A 84 -2.70 5.17 0.33
N LEU A 85 -1.93 5.43 -0.73
CA LEU A 85 -0.70 6.23 -0.67
C LEU A 85 -0.96 7.72 -0.40
N MET A 86 -2.19 8.22 -0.56
CA MET A 86 -2.59 9.57 -0.18
C MET A 86 -3.19 9.63 1.24
N VAL A 87 -3.75 8.52 1.75
CA VAL A 87 -4.29 8.42 3.11
C VAL A 87 -3.19 8.26 4.14
N SER A 88 -2.21 7.39 3.88
CA SER A 88 -1.15 7.07 4.83
C SER A 88 -0.18 8.23 5.01
N SER A 89 0.24 8.49 6.26
CA SER A 89 1.30 9.46 6.58
C SER A 89 2.66 9.05 6.01
N GLU A 90 2.87 7.75 5.78
CA GLU A 90 4.08 7.18 5.16
C GLU A 90 3.89 6.96 3.66
N GLY A 91 2.72 7.27 3.12
CA GLY A 91 2.41 7.08 1.71
C GLY A 91 3.20 8.03 0.82
N ALA A 92 3.79 7.49 -0.26
CA ALA A 92 4.62 8.27 -1.18
C ALA A 92 3.86 9.47 -1.78
N CYS A 93 2.57 9.33 -2.06
CA CYS A 93 1.75 10.44 -2.57
C CYS A 93 1.55 11.52 -1.50
N ALA A 94 1.15 11.15 -0.29
CA ALA A 94 0.97 12.11 0.81
C ALA A 94 2.27 12.85 1.15
N ALA A 95 3.39 12.12 1.20
CA ALA A 95 4.72 12.69 1.42
C ALA A 95 5.10 13.67 0.30
N HIS A 96 4.92 13.27 -0.97
CA HIS A 96 5.21 14.15 -2.09
C HIS A 96 4.34 15.40 -2.09
N TYR A 97 3.05 15.27 -1.82
CA TYR A 97 2.12 16.41 -1.74
C TYR A 97 2.54 17.40 -0.64
N ARG A 98 2.98 16.90 0.53
CA ARG A 98 3.37 17.73 1.67
C ARG A 98 4.69 18.45 1.46
N TYR A 99 5.70 17.77 0.92
CA TYR A 99 7.08 18.25 0.97
C TYR A 99 7.62 18.73 -0.38
N ALA A 100 7.06 18.30 -1.51
CA ALA A 100 7.62 18.59 -2.83
C ALA A 100 7.14 19.90 -3.48
N ARG A 101 6.59 20.86 -2.70
CA ARG A 101 6.07 22.16 -3.19
C ARG A 101 7.10 23.05 -3.92
N HIS A 102 8.37 22.63 -4.01
CA HIS A 102 9.46 23.36 -4.69
C HIS A 102 10.18 22.57 -5.80
N ALA A 103 9.72 21.37 -6.17
CA ALA A 103 10.30 20.67 -7.31
C ALA A 103 9.60 21.11 -8.60
N ALA A 104 10.29 21.94 -9.40
CA ALA A 104 9.93 22.23 -10.79
C ALA A 104 9.58 20.94 -11.55
N PRO A 105 8.72 20.99 -12.59
CA PRO A 105 8.29 19.80 -13.31
C PRO A 105 9.52 19.02 -13.79
N ALA A 106 9.69 17.82 -13.25
CA ALA A 106 10.76 16.94 -13.70
C ALA A 106 10.45 16.56 -15.15
N ALA A 107 11.23 17.13 -16.07
CA ALA A 107 11.29 16.70 -17.45
C ALA A 107 11.33 15.17 -17.53
N ALA A 108 10.61 14.64 -18.52
CA ALA A 108 10.46 13.21 -18.78
C ALA A 108 11.82 12.51 -18.75
N SER A 109 12.06 11.68 -17.74
CA SER A 109 13.23 10.82 -17.67
C SER A 109 12.92 9.52 -18.42
N THR A 110 13.53 9.42 -19.60
CA THR A 110 13.98 8.23 -20.34
C THR A 110 13.52 6.86 -19.84
N GLN A 111 12.89 6.11 -20.75
CA GLN A 111 12.62 4.69 -20.69
C GLN A 111 13.80 3.89 -20.15
N VAL A 112 13.52 2.97 -19.21
CA VAL A 112 14.39 1.85 -18.88
C VAL A 112 14.19 0.81 -19.99
N PRO A 113 15.21 0.46 -20.80
CA PRO A 113 15.07 -0.63 -21.76
C PRO A 113 14.99 -1.96 -21.01
N ALA A 114 14.28 -2.90 -21.65
CA ALA A 114 13.96 -4.24 -21.15
C ALA A 114 15.18 -5.09 -20.77
#